data_AF-A0A7V9UUA4-F1
#
_entry.id   AF-A0A7V9UUA4-F1
#
_cell.length_a   1.000
_cell.length_b   1.000
_cell.length_c   1.000
_cell.angle_alpha   90.00
_cell.angle_beta   90.00
_cell.angle_gamma   90.00
#
_symmetry.space_group_name_H-M   'P 1'
#
loop_
_entity.id
_entity.type
_entity.pdbx_description
1 polymer ?
#
loop_
_entity_poly.entity_id
_entity_poly.type
_entity_poly.pdbx_seq_one_letter_code
_entity_poly.pdbx_strand_id
1 'polypeptide(L)'
;VFYNQFRMPEEATEIYVVGKQWMWKIQHGTGQREINELHIPVGRKIKLTMTTEDVLHDFFVPAFRTKVDVVPGRYTSIWFEPTKPGKYHLFCAEYCGLNHSGMGGYVYVMEQRDFDNWLAGNISGQTPVAAGQDLFENKLGCASCHQGGQDQRGAKLEGIYGTDVKLVGGQTVRVDDEYIRNSILNPSGQIVEGYQPIMPTFKGQVTEEQLVHLVAYIKSLSGNAAGGATTKTTANTNVTGGNNMTSPGSSANTMIPRRADRGVSNSQGSNPNAPAARSEPTNSNR
;
A
#
# COMPACT_ATOMS: atom_id res chain seq x y z
N VAL A 1 -28.13 -0.96 11.95
CA VAL A 1 -26.70 -1.38 11.80
C VAL A 1 -26.61 -2.87 11.46
N PHE A 2 -27.06 -3.79 12.34
CA PHE A 2 -26.98 -5.24 12.09
C PHE A 2 -27.71 -5.75 10.83
N TYR A 3 -28.92 -5.27 10.55
CA TYR A 3 -29.72 -5.71 9.39
C TYR A 3 -29.07 -5.37 8.03
N ASN A 4 -28.33 -4.27 7.97
CA ASN A 4 -27.72 -3.82 6.73
C ASN A 4 -26.45 -4.61 6.40
N GLN A 5 -25.75 -5.17 7.38
CA GLN A 5 -24.50 -5.92 7.19
C GLN A 5 -24.67 -7.24 6.44
N PHE A 6 -25.88 -7.80 6.42
CA PHE A 6 -26.20 -9.02 5.65
C PHE A 6 -26.75 -8.72 4.25
N ARG A 7 -27.08 -7.46 3.95
CA ARG A 7 -27.44 -7.02 2.60
C ARG A 7 -26.18 -6.51 1.90
N MET A 8 -25.59 -7.36 1.07
CA MET A 8 -24.33 -7.06 0.40
C MET A 8 -24.50 -5.86 -0.56
N PRO A 9 -23.68 -4.81 -0.45
CA PRO A 9 -23.66 -3.74 -1.43
C PRO A 9 -23.14 -4.27 -2.77
N GLU A 10 -23.70 -3.76 -3.88
CA GLU A 10 -23.26 -4.12 -5.23
C GLU A 10 -21.83 -3.66 -5.54
N GLU A 11 -21.41 -2.53 -4.96
CA GLU A 11 -20.09 -1.94 -5.14
C GLU A 11 -19.27 -2.01 -3.84
N ALA A 12 -18.68 -3.17 -3.55
CA ALA A 12 -17.71 -3.33 -2.46
C ALA A 12 -16.43 -4.01 -2.92
N THR A 13 -15.32 -3.56 -2.34
CA THR A 13 -14.02 -4.22 -2.51
C THR A 13 -14.07 -5.57 -1.80
N GLU A 14 -13.94 -6.65 -2.57
CA GLU A 14 -13.93 -8.01 -2.02
C GLU A 14 -12.53 -8.41 -1.56
N ILE A 15 -12.46 -8.96 -0.34
CA ILE A 15 -11.26 -9.46 0.30
C ILE A 15 -11.56 -10.85 0.83
N TYR A 16 -10.68 -11.80 0.54
CA TYR A 16 -10.79 -13.17 1.00
C TYR A 16 -10.02 -13.34 2.31
N VAL A 17 -10.63 -14.05 3.26
CA VAL A 17 -10.02 -14.31 4.57
C VAL A 17 -10.14 -15.80 4.88
N VAL A 18 -9.04 -16.40 5.33
CA VAL A 18 -8.99 -17.80 5.73
C VAL A 18 -8.52 -17.89 7.18
N GLY A 19 -9.38 -18.40 8.06
CA GLY A 19 -9.02 -18.75 9.43
C GLY A 19 -8.20 -20.04 9.46
N LYS A 20 -7.19 -20.07 10.32
CA LYS A 20 -6.40 -21.26 10.66
C LYS A 20 -5.93 -21.12 12.10
N GLN A 21 -5.78 -22.19 12.86
CA GLN A 21 -5.10 -22.18 14.15
C GLN A 21 -3.64 -21.68 13.97
N TRP A 22 -3.21 -20.54 14.50
CA TRP A 22 -3.96 -19.45 15.15
C TRP A 22 -3.60 -18.12 14.48
N MET A 23 -4.06 -17.95 13.24
CA MET A 23 -3.77 -16.85 12.35
C MET A 23 -4.93 -16.57 11.38
N TRP A 24 -4.95 -15.35 10.87
CA TRP A 24 -5.81 -14.91 9.78
C TRP A 24 -4.99 -14.75 8.52
N LYS A 25 -5.27 -15.55 7.49
CA LYS A 25 -4.70 -15.33 6.15
C LYS A 25 -5.65 -14.43 5.38
N ILE A 26 -5.14 -13.34 4.82
CA ILE A 26 -5.95 -12.34 4.13
C ILE A 26 -5.40 -12.19 2.71
N GLN A 27 -6.30 -12.12 1.72
CA GLN A 27 -5.95 -11.94 0.33
C GLN A 27 -6.86 -10.90 -0.32
N HIS A 28 -6.25 -9.84 -0.86
CA HIS A 28 -6.93 -8.81 -1.64
C HIS A 28 -7.23 -9.30 -3.05
N GLY A 29 -8.28 -8.74 -3.67
CA GLY A 29 -8.62 -9.03 -5.07
C GLY A 29 -7.50 -8.73 -6.07
N THR A 30 -6.56 -7.85 -5.71
CA THR A 30 -5.37 -7.53 -6.51
C THR A 30 -4.21 -8.53 -6.36
N GLY A 31 -4.34 -9.51 -5.48
CA GLY A 31 -3.34 -10.56 -5.24
C GLY A 31 -2.43 -10.34 -4.03
N GLN A 32 -2.47 -9.16 -3.39
CA GLN A 32 -1.74 -8.90 -2.16
C GLN A 32 -2.20 -9.82 -1.02
N ARG A 33 -1.25 -10.35 -0.25
CA ARG A 33 -1.50 -11.33 0.82
C ARG A 33 -0.91 -10.87 2.14
N GLU A 34 -1.67 -11.06 3.20
CA GLU A 34 -1.33 -10.62 4.55
C GLU A 34 -1.57 -11.75 5.56
N ILE A 35 -0.86 -11.71 6.68
CA ILE A 35 -1.06 -12.61 7.82
C ILE A 35 -1.31 -11.75 9.05
N ASN A 36 -2.45 -11.95 9.70
CA ASN A 36 -2.88 -11.22 10.91
C ASN A 36 -3.02 -9.70 10.71
N GLU A 37 -2.95 -9.21 9.49
CA GLU A 37 -3.12 -7.80 9.15
C GLU A 37 -4.11 -7.65 8.00
N LEU A 38 -4.95 -6.61 8.09
CA LEU A 38 -5.90 -6.22 7.06
C LEU A 38 -5.72 -4.74 6.77
N HIS A 39 -5.05 -4.38 5.67
CA HIS A 39 -4.97 -3.00 5.22
C HIS A 39 -6.16 -2.66 4.31
N ILE A 40 -6.87 -1.57 4.56
CA ILE A 40 -8.06 -1.16 3.79
C ILE A 40 -8.18 0.37 3.70
N PRO A 41 -8.74 0.92 2.62
CA PRO A 41 -8.97 2.36 2.50
C PRO A 41 -10.18 2.83 3.31
N VAL A 42 -10.09 4.02 3.90
CA VAL A 42 -11.20 4.73 4.55
C VAL A 42 -12.29 5.10 3.54
N GLY A 43 -13.56 5.09 3.97
CA GLY A 43 -14.71 5.53 3.17
C GLY A 43 -15.11 4.58 2.03
N ARG A 44 -14.53 3.38 1.98
CA ARG A 44 -14.84 2.36 0.97
C ARG A 44 -15.59 1.19 1.59
N LYS A 45 -16.63 0.72 0.92
CA LYS A 45 -17.34 -0.49 1.34
C LYS A 45 -16.44 -1.69 1.13
N ILE A 46 -16.12 -2.39 2.20
CA ILE A 46 -15.29 -3.59 2.21
C ILE A 46 -16.20 -4.78 2.46
N LYS A 47 -16.13 -5.78 1.57
CA LYS A 47 -16.76 -7.08 1.72
C LYS A 47 -15.69 -8.10 2.06
N LEU A 48 -15.82 -8.75 3.20
CA LEU A 48 -15.01 -9.91 3.55
C LEU A 48 -15.77 -11.17 3.17
N THR A 49 -15.11 -12.05 2.43
CA THR A 49 -15.58 -13.42 2.17
C THR A 49 -14.63 -14.38 2.88
N MET A 50 -15.14 -15.04 3.92
CA MET A 50 -14.37 -15.80 4.89
C MET A 50 -14.67 -17.30 4.81
N THR A 51 -13.64 -18.11 5.03
CA THR A 51 -13.72 -19.55 5.32
C THR A 51 -12.62 -19.95 6.30
N THR A 52 -12.56 -21.21 6.72
CA THR A 52 -11.53 -21.74 7.62
C THR A 52 -11.00 -23.07 7.11
N GLU A 53 -9.71 -23.33 7.34
CA GLU A 53 -9.03 -24.57 6.96
C GLU A 53 -9.15 -25.67 8.03
N ASP A 54 -9.59 -25.34 9.24
CA ASP A 54 -9.58 -26.28 10.38
C ASP A 54 -10.87 -26.25 11.22
N VAL A 55 -10.91 -25.44 12.26
CA VAL A 55 -11.98 -25.36 13.25
C VAL A 55 -12.79 -24.09 13.08
N LEU A 56 -13.87 -23.99 13.84
CA LEU A 56 -14.66 -22.78 13.97
C LEU A 56 -13.82 -21.63 14.54
N HIS A 57 -13.92 -20.45 13.92
CA HIS A 57 -13.38 -19.18 14.43
C HIS A 57 -14.48 -18.12 14.42
N ASP A 58 -14.26 -16.95 15.02
CA ASP A 58 -15.11 -15.76 14.86
C ASP A 58 -14.21 -14.57 14.54
N PHE A 59 -14.38 -13.97 13.36
CA PHE A 59 -13.63 -12.79 12.94
C PHE A 59 -14.25 -11.56 13.62
N PHE A 60 -13.57 -10.96 14.59
CA PHE A 60 -14.11 -9.86 15.37
C PHE A 60 -13.24 -8.60 15.35
N VAL A 61 -13.83 -7.48 14.91
CA VAL A 61 -13.25 -6.13 15.02
C VAL A 61 -14.14 -5.28 15.94
N PRO A 62 -13.81 -5.15 17.24
CA PRO A 62 -14.67 -4.48 18.23
C PRO A 62 -14.97 -3.03 17.90
N ALA A 63 -13.98 -2.30 17.39
CA ALA A 63 -14.14 -0.90 17.00
C ALA A 63 -15.19 -0.71 15.91
N PHE A 64 -15.39 -1.72 15.06
CA PHE A 64 -16.37 -1.69 13.97
C PHE A 64 -17.69 -2.34 14.39
N ARG A 65 -17.76 -2.88 15.61
CA ARG A 65 -18.90 -3.65 16.14
C ARG A 65 -19.34 -4.76 15.16
N THR A 66 -18.36 -5.34 14.49
CA THR A 66 -18.54 -6.27 13.38
C THR A 66 -17.87 -7.57 13.76
N LYS A 67 -18.67 -8.63 13.83
CA LYS A 67 -18.21 -9.98 14.14
C LYS A 67 -18.96 -11.01 13.32
N VAL A 68 -18.32 -12.11 12.95
CA VAL A 68 -18.97 -13.19 12.21
C VAL A 68 -18.23 -14.51 12.40
N ASP A 69 -19.00 -15.56 12.67
CA ASP A 69 -18.48 -16.91 12.81
C ASP A 69 -17.99 -17.42 11.45
N VAL A 70 -16.76 -17.90 11.40
CA VAL A 70 -16.11 -18.48 10.23
C VAL A 70 -16.14 -20.00 10.37
N VAL A 71 -17.07 -20.63 9.66
CA VAL A 71 -17.45 -22.04 9.84
C VAL A 71 -16.79 -22.93 8.79
N PRO A 72 -16.18 -24.07 9.17
CA PRO A 72 -15.62 -25.02 8.21
C PRO A 72 -16.65 -25.50 7.18
N GLY A 73 -16.22 -25.65 5.93
CA GLY A 73 -17.04 -26.21 4.85
C GLY A 73 -18.07 -25.26 4.23
N ARG A 74 -18.11 -23.97 4.62
CA ARG A 74 -18.94 -22.95 3.97
C ARG A 74 -18.26 -21.59 3.93
N TYR A 75 -18.64 -20.77 2.95
CA TYR A 75 -18.28 -19.35 2.95
C TYR A 75 -19.24 -18.55 3.82
N THR A 76 -18.69 -17.58 4.53
CA THR A 76 -19.42 -16.57 5.29
C THR A 76 -18.99 -15.20 4.81
N SER A 77 -19.92 -14.25 4.72
CA SER A 77 -19.59 -12.90 4.25
C SER A 77 -20.16 -11.85 5.19
N ILE A 78 -19.38 -10.80 5.40
CA ILE A 78 -19.81 -9.57 6.09
C ILE A 78 -19.29 -8.38 5.30
N TRP A 79 -19.93 -7.23 5.46
CA TRP A 79 -19.40 -5.99 4.93
C TRP A 79 -19.46 -4.87 5.96
N PHE A 80 -18.57 -3.90 5.80
CA PHE A 80 -18.53 -2.68 6.58
C PHE A 80 -17.89 -1.55 5.76
N GLU A 81 -18.06 -0.32 6.23
CA GLU A 81 -17.43 0.87 5.66
C GLU A 81 -16.65 1.58 6.77
N PRO A 82 -15.30 1.53 6.77
CA PRO A 82 -14.51 2.17 7.80
C PRO A 82 -14.54 3.70 7.59
N THR A 83 -14.93 4.44 8.62
CA THR A 83 -15.16 5.90 8.53
C THR A 83 -14.05 6.75 9.12
N LYS A 84 -13.05 6.13 9.75
CA LYS A 84 -11.93 6.81 10.41
C LYS A 84 -10.64 6.04 10.14
N PRO A 85 -9.57 6.71 9.69
CA PRO A 85 -8.24 6.11 9.61
C PRO A 85 -7.72 5.72 10.99
N GLY A 86 -6.89 4.68 11.04
CA GLY A 86 -6.28 4.21 12.28
C GLY A 86 -5.97 2.72 12.29
N LYS A 87 -5.42 2.28 13.42
CA LYS A 87 -5.09 0.88 13.71
C LYS A 87 -6.10 0.32 14.70
N TYR A 88 -6.78 -0.76 14.35
CA TYR A 88 -7.84 -1.38 15.14
C TYR A 88 -7.51 -2.83 15.42
N HIS A 89 -7.87 -3.33 16.60
CA HIS A 89 -7.65 -4.72 16.94
C HIS A 89 -8.60 -5.66 16.19
N LEU A 90 -8.03 -6.77 15.71
CA LEU A 90 -8.73 -7.95 15.23
C LEU A 90 -8.52 -9.09 16.23
N PHE A 91 -9.59 -9.80 16.56
CA PHE A 91 -9.57 -10.95 17.46
C PHE A 91 -10.26 -12.15 16.82
N CYS A 92 -9.86 -13.34 17.24
CA CYS A 92 -10.74 -14.50 17.22
C CYS A 92 -11.64 -14.49 18.45
N ALA A 93 -12.96 -14.48 18.27
CA ALA A 93 -13.93 -14.42 19.36
C ALA A 93 -14.66 -15.75 19.64
N GLU A 94 -14.20 -16.85 19.05
CA GLU A 94 -14.75 -18.20 19.24
C GLU A 94 -13.62 -19.16 19.63
N TYR A 95 -13.84 -20.00 20.64
CA TYR A 95 -12.77 -20.82 21.20
C TYR A 95 -12.27 -21.85 20.16
N CYS A 96 -11.09 -21.56 19.61
CA CYS A 96 -10.52 -22.32 18.49
C CYS A 96 -9.30 -23.18 18.89
N GLY A 97 -9.08 -23.43 20.18
CA GLY A 97 -8.02 -24.32 20.69
C GLY A 97 -7.02 -23.65 21.63
N LEU A 98 -5.89 -24.33 21.88
CA LEU A 98 -4.94 -24.00 22.96
C LEU A 98 -4.36 -22.58 22.91
N ASN A 99 -4.13 -22.03 21.71
CA ASN A 99 -3.63 -20.67 21.54
C ASN A 99 -4.71 -19.70 21.01
N HIS A 100 -5.97 -19.94 21.38
CA HIS A 100 -7.11 -19.08 21.01
C HIS A 100 -6.87 -17.61 21.35
N SER A 101 -6.37 -17.29 22.53
CA SER A 101 -6.07 -15.90 22.95
C SER A 101 -4.93 -15.25 22.15
N GLY A 102 -4.06 -16.05 21.53
CA GLY A 102 -3.01 -15.58 20.63
C GLY A 102 -3.48 -15.35 19.20
N MET A 103 -4.69 -15.79 18.85
CA MET A 103 -5.27 -15.62 17.51
C MET A 103 -5.86 -14.21 17.37
N GLY A 104 -5.00 -13.25 17.08
CA GLY A 104 -5.36 -11.86 16.87
C GLY A 104 -4.69 -11.25 15.65
N GLY A 105 -4.89 -9.96 15.49
CA GLY A 105 -4.33 -9.18 14.41
C GLY A 105 -4.69 -7.71 14.48
N TYR A 106 -4.48 -7.01 13.37
CA TYR A 106 -4.84 -5.60 13.24
C TYR A 106 -5.51 -5.31 11.91
N VAL A 107 -6.48 -4.39 11.95
CA VAL A 107 -7.02 -3.73 10.77
C VAL A 107 -6.42 -2.34 10.68
N TYR A 108 -5.77 -2.04 9.56
CA TYR A 108 -5.19 -0.74 9.26
C TYR A 108 -6.13 -0.03 8.27
N VAL A 109 -6.85 0.97 8.77
CA VAL A 109 -7.65 1.85 7.92
C VAL A 109 -6.76 3.01 7.49
N MET A 110 -6.53 3.10 6.19
CA MET A 110 -5.59 4.06 5.59
C MET A 110 -6.34 5.10 4.77
N GLU A 111 -5.71 6.25 4.58
CA GLU A 111 -6.11 7.17 3.51
C GLU A 111 -5.94 6.49 2.15
N GLN A 112 -6.79 6.83 1.17
CA GLN A 112 -6.79 6.15 -0.14
C GLN A 112 -5.40 6.17 -0.79
N ARG A 113 -4.70 7.31 -0.73
CA ARG A 113 -3.34 7.45 -1.24
C ARG A 113 -2.36 6.46 -0.60
N ASP A 114 -2.44 6.30 0.73
CA ASP A 114 -1.51 5.44 1.46
C ASP A 114 -1.83 3.96 1.20
N PHE A 115 -3.11 3.64 1.06
CA PHE A 115 -3.55 2.31 0.63
C PHE A 115 -3.06 1.99 -0.79
N ASP A 116 -3.17 2.92 -1.74
CA ASP A 116 -2.70 2.73 -3.11
C ASP A 116 -1.16 2.53 -3.15
N ASN A 117 -0.42 3.30 -2.34
CA ASN A 117 1.02 3.14 -2.19
C ASN A 117 1.38 1.78 -1.58
N TRP A 118 0.67 1.38 -0.53
CA TRP A 118 0.85 0.07 0.12
C TRP A 118 0.56 -1.06 -0.88
N LEU A 119 -0.50 -0.94 -1.67
CA LEU A 119 -0.88 -1.93 -2.67
C LEU A 119 0.15 -2.07 -3.79
N ALA A 120 0.79 -0.96 -4.15
CA ALA A 120 1.92 -0.91 -5.08
C ALA A 120 3.24 -1.45 -4.49
N GLY A 121 3.23 -1.97 -3.26
CA GLY A 121 4.41 -2.58 -2.66
C GLY A 121 5.31 -1.62 -1.88
N ASN A 122 4.86 -0.39 -1.64
CA ASN A 122 5.59 0.52 -0.75
C ASN A 122 5.23 0.17 0.69
N ILE A 123 6.10 -0.61 1.33
CA ILE A 123 5.97 -0.92 2.75
C ILE A 123 5.90 0.42 3.50
N SER A 124 4.78 0.64 4.18
CA SER A 124 4.49 1.75 5.10
C SER A 124 4.23 3.16 4.54
N GLY A 125 3.47 3.37 3.44
CA GLY A 125 2.99 4.72 3.05
C GLY A 125 4.11 5.76 2.80
N GLN A 126 5.36 5.29 2.81
CA GLN A 126 6.58 6.03 2.63
C GLN A 126 6.94 5.99 1.15
N THR A 127 7.71 6.97 0.69
CA THR A 127 8.30 6.89 -0.65
C THR A 127 9.26 5.69 -0.70
N PRO A 128 9.53 5.09 -1.88
CA PRO A 128 10.53 4.02 -2.01
C PRO A 128 11.89 4.37 -1.37
N VAL A 129 12.26 5.65 -1.40
CA VAL A 129 13.47 6.19 -0.77
C VAL A 129 13.39 6.12 0.75
N ALA A 130 12.28 6.55 1.36
CA ALA A 130 12.10 6.51 2.80
C ALA A 130 11.97 5.08 3.34
N ALA A 131 11.26 4.19 2.61
CA ALA A 131 11.21 2.77 2.95
C ALA A 131 12.61 2.11 2.87
N GLY A 132 13.38 2.48 1.85
CA GLY A 132 14.78 2.04 1.69
C GLY A 132 15.69 2.57 2.80
N GLN A 133 15.48 3.82 3.24
CA GLN A 133 16.20 4.41 4.35
C GLN A 133 15.95 3.66 5.66
N ASP A 134 14.69 3.34 5.99
CA ASP A 134 14.34 2.57 7.20
C ASP A 134 14.96 1.17 7.19
N LEU A 135 14.92 0.51 6.03
CA LEU A 135 15.60 -0.78 5.85
C LEU A 135 17.11 -0.67 6.09
N PHE A 136 17.74 0.37 5.53
CA PHE A 136 19.18 0.61 5.61
C PHE A 136 19.66 0.98 7.03
N GLU A 137 18.94 1.86 7.72
CA GLU A 137 19.35 2.40 9.02
C GLU A 137 18.93 1.51 10.18
N ASN A 138 17.68 1.03 10.18
CA ASN A 138 17.06 0.49 11.38
C ASN A 138 16.88 -1.04 11.36
N LYS A 139 16.61 -1.63 10.18
CA LYS A 139 16.22 -3.05 10.10
C LYS A 139 17.33 -4.00 9.70
N LEU A 140 18.20 -3.58 8.78
CA LEU A 140 19.27 -4.42 8.23
C LEU A 140 20.66 -4.00 8.73
N GLY A 141 20.75 -2.87 9.44
CA GLY A 141 22.00 -2.38 10.04
C GLY A 141 23.08 -1.98 9.03
N CYS A 142 22.69 -1.71 7.77
CA CYS A 142 23.63 -1.34 6.70
C CYS A 142 24.44 -0.08 7.05
N ALA A 143 23.81 0.88 7.73
CA ALA A 143 24.45 2.11 8.18
C ALA A 143 25.69 1.83 9.07
N SER A 144 25.68 0.79 9.91
CA SER A 144 26.79 0.49 10.82
C SER A 144 28.14 0.25 10.13
N CYS A 145 28.12 -0.11 8.84
CA CYS A 145 29.31 -0.29 8.02
C CYS A 145 29.45 0.75 6.90
N HIS A 146 28.34 1.33 6.42
CA HIS A 146 28.29 2.16 5.20
C HIS A 146 28.04 3.66 5.44
N GLN A 147 28.01 4.14 6.69
CA GLN A 147 27.76 5.55 7.03
C GLN A 147 28.92 6.52 6.71
N GLY A 148 30.06 6.00 6.22
CA GLY A 148 31.26 6.76 5.88
C GLY A 148 32.04 7.26 7.11
N GLY A 149 33.38 7.38 7.00
CA GLY A 149 34.23 7.89 8.09
C GLY A 149 35.67 7.36 8.08
N GLN A 150 36.48 7.80 9.04
CA GLN A 150 37.90 7.41 9.19
C GLN A 150 38.09 5.92 9.53
N ASP A 151 37.08 5.28 10.16
CA ASP A 151 37.07 3.85 10.52
C ASP A 151 36.04 3.05 9.70
N GLN A 152 35.78 3.43 8.44
CA GLN A 152 34.74 2.77 7.65
C GLN A 152 35.08 1.32 7.36
N ARG A 153 34.13 0.42 7.68
CA ARG A 153 34.23 -1.01 7.40
C ARG A 153 33.77 -1.34 5.98
N GLY A 154 32.75 -0.63 5.50
CA GLY A 154 32.22 -0.72 4.14
C GLY A 154 32.52 0.52 3.32
N ALA A 155 32.29 0.41 2.01
CA ALA A 155 32.45 1.54 1.10
C ALA A 155 31.43 2.65 1.40
N LYS A 156 31.90 3.89 1.27
CA LYS A 156 31.06 5.09 1.35
C LYS A 156 30.03 5.09 0.22
N LEU A 157 28.74 5.19 0.55
CA LEU A 157 27.66 5.07 -0.45
C LEU A 157 27.15 6.42 -0.97
N GLU A 158 27.49 7.54 -0.33
CA GLU A 158 27.10 8.85 -0.85
C GLU A 158 27.86 9.17 -2.14
N GLY A 159 27.13 9.48 -3.22
CA GLY A 159 27.71 9.80 -4.52
C GLY A 159 28.18 8.59 -5.33
N ILE A 160 28.06 7.37 -4.83
CA ILE A 160 28.64 6.19 -5.50
C ILE A 160 27.81 5.69 -6.68
N TYR A 161 26.49 5.85 -6.61
CA TYR A 161 25.61 5.46 -7.71
C TYR A 161 25.93 6.32 -8.91
N GLY A 162 26.23 5.71 -10.06
CA GLY A 162 26.69 6.51 -11.20
C GLY A 162 28.18 6.41 -11.50
N THR A 163 28.98 5.90 -10.57
CA THR A 163 30.44 5.95 -10.65
C THR A 163 31.03 4.61 -11.06
N ASP A 164 32.25 4.64 -11.55
CA ASP A 164 33.04 3.44 -11.83
C ASP A 164 33.89 3.09 -10.62
N VAL A 165 33.79 1.84 -10.16
CA VAL A 165 34.60 1.30 -9.06
C VAL A 165 35.53 0.20 -9.59
N LYS A 166 36.76 0.21 -9.10
CA LYS A 166 37.75 -0.83 -9.40
C LYS A 166 37.59 -1.99 -8.42
N LEU A 167 37.49 -3.20 -8.94
CA LEU A 167 37.36 -4.43 -8.16
C LEU A 167 38.73 -5.06 -7.90
N VAL A 168 38.78 -5.89 -6.87
CA VAL A 168 39.89 -6.82 -6.63
C VAL A 168 40.02 -7.73 -7.86
N GLY A 169 41.16 -7.67 -8.55
CA GLY A 169 41.39 -8.34 -9.84
C GLY A 169 41.52 -7.40 -11.04
N GLY A 170 41.37 -6.08 -10.84
CA GLY A 170 41.67 -5.05 -11.85
C GLY A 170 40.53 -4.72 -12.79
N GLN A 171 39.42 -5.45 -12.74
CA GLN A 171 38.20 -5.11 -13.47
C GLN A 171 37.59 -3.82 -12.91
N THR A 172 37.08 -2.97 -13.80
CA THR A 172 36.28 -1.79 -13.43
C THR A 172 34.82 -2.08 -13.74
N VAL A 173 33.93 -1.78 -12.80
CA VAL A 173 32.49 -1.99 -12.92
C VAL A 173 31.75 -0.70 -12.57
N ARG A 174 30.72 -0.42 -13.35
CA ARG A 174 29.81 0.70 -13.12
C ARG A 174 28.86 0.38 -11.98
N VAL A 175 28.71 1.29 -11.03
CA VAL A 175 27.75 1.15 -9.93
C VAL A 175 26.35 1.50 -10.43
N ASP A 176 25.61 0.45 -10.80
CA ASP A 176 24.22 0.48 -11.24
C ASP A 176 23.33 -0.41 -10.35
N ASP A 177 22.06 -0.56 -10.72
CA ASP A 177 21.07 -1.34 -9.96
C ASP A 177 21.49 -2.80 -9.81
N GLU A 178 22.05 -3.38 -10.87
CA GLU A 178 22.46 -4.78 -10.88
C GLU A 178 23.69 -5.00 -10.00
N TYR A 179 24.67 -4.10 -10.06
CA TYR A 179 25.83 -4.13 -9.19
C TYR A 179 25.43 -4.02 -7.70
N ILE A 180 24.53 -3.09 -7.35
CA ILE A 180 24.09 -2.92 -5.95
C ILE A 180 23.33 -4.17 -5.48
N ARG A 181 22.40 -4.70 -6.30
CA ARG A 181 21.66 -5.92 -5.99
C ARG A 181 22.60 -7.11 -5.76
N ASN A 182 23.56 -7.31 -6.66
CA ASN A 182 24.55 -8.39 -6.56
C ASN A 182 25.45 -8.21 -5.35
N SER A 183 25.82 -6.98 -5.00
CA SER A 183 26.63 -6.68 -3.81
C SER A 183 25.90 -7.01 -2.50
N ILE A 184 24.57 -6.83 -2.44
CA ILE A 184 23.76 -7.19 -1.26
C ILE A 184 23.54 -8.71 -1.15
N LEU A 185 23.25 -9.37 -2.28
CA LEU A 185 22.93 -10.80 -2.29
C LEU A 185 24.19 -11.69 -2.26
N ASN A 186 25.25 -11.29 -2.97
CA ASN A 186 26.49 -12.04 -3.14
C ASN A 186 27.74 -11.14 -2.97
N PRO A 187 27.96 -10.57 -1.77
CA PRO A 187 29.01 -9.55 -1.53
C PRO A 187 30.44 -10.01 -1.82
N SER A 188 30.73 -11.31 -1.71
CA SER A 188 32.07 -11.86 -2.00
C SER A 188 32.39 -11.96 -3.50
N GLY A 189 31.40 -11.74 -4.38
CA GLY A 189 31.58 -11.87 -5.83
C GLY A 189 32.23 -10.65 -6.50
N GLN A 190 32.03 -9.44 -5.96
CA GLN A 190 32.50 -8.18 -6.57
C GLN A 190 33.03 -7.22 -5.51
N ILE A 191 34.20 -7.54 -4.96
CA ILE A 191 34.83 -6.76 -3.88
C ILE A 191 35.53 -5.54 -4.46
N VAL A 192 35.20 -4.35 -3.96
CA VAL A 192 35.88 -3.10 -4.32
C VAL A 192 37.32 -3.10 -3.78
N GLU A 193 38.27 -2.65 -4.61
CA GLU A 193 39.68 -2.53 -4.23
C GLU A 193 39.83 -1.65 -2.97
N GLY A 194 40.60 -2.14 -1.99
CA GLY A 194 40.79 -1.47 -0.70
C GLY A 194 39.84 -1.90 0.42
N TYR A 195 38.86 -2.78 0.17
CA TYR A 195 37.97 -3.32 1.21
C TYR A 195 38.16 -4.82 1.42
N GLN A 196 37.90 -5.26 2.65
CA GLN A 196 37.87 -6.68 3.00
C GLN A 196 36.48 -7.28 2.76
N PRO A 197 36.36 -8.58 2.43
CA PRO A 197 35.09 -9.26 2.23
C PRO A 197 34.36 -9.57 3.55
N ILE A 198 34.03 -8.53 4.30
CA ILE A 198 33.38 -8.63 5.63
C ILE A 198 31.87 -8.39 5.57
N MET A 199 31.33 -7.93 4.43
CA MET A 199 29.89 -7.75 4.26
C MET A 199 29.19 -9.11 4.23
N PRO A 200 28.23 -9.38 5.14
CA PRO A 200 27.48 -10.63 5.13
C PRO A 200 26.52 -10.69 3.94
N THR A 201 26.16 -11.90 3.50
CA THR A 201 25.10 -12.08 2.49
C THR A 201 23.73 -11.82 3.11
N PHE A 202 22.88 -11.12 2.35
CA PHE A 202 21.47 -10.89 2.69
C PHE A 202 20.52 -11.77 1.87
N LYS A 203 21.05 -12.77 1.15
CA LYS A 203 20.26 -13.72 0.38
C LYS A 203 19.29 -14.48 1.30
N GLY A 204 18.00 -14.39 1.02
CA GLY A 204 16.94 -15.00 1.84
C GLY A 204 16.56 -14.20 3.09
N GLN A 205 17.24 -13.08 3.36
CA GLN A 205 16.88 -12.14 4.44
C GLN A 205 16.19 -10.87 3.91
N VAL A 206 16.38 -10.57 2.63
CA VAL A 206 15.82 -9.40 1.94
C VAL A 206 14.98 -9.87 0.74
N THR A 207 13.76 -9.34 0.60
CA THR A 207 12.89 -9.62 -0.54
C THR A 207 13.27 -8.77 -1.76
N GLU A 208 12.83 -9.15 -2.97
CA GLU A 208 13.08 -8.36 -4.18
C GLU A 208 12.50 -6.94 -4.11
N GLU A 209 11.37 -6.78 -3.42
CA GLU A 209 10.76 -5.47 -3.19
C GLU A 209 11.60 -4.59 -2.25
N GLN A 210 12.08 -5.17 -1.14
CA GLN A 210 12.99 -4.48 -0.22
C GLN A 210 14.31 -4.10 -0.91
N LEU A 211 14.80 -4.93 -1.83
CA LEU A 211 15.96 -4.60 -2.67
C LEU A 211 15.70 -3.37 -3.54
N VAL A 212 14.53 -3.27 -4.17
CA VAL A 212 14.16 -2.09 -4.97
C VAL A 212 14.17 -0.82 -4.11
N HIS A 213 13.63 -0.87 -2.89
CA HIS A 213 13.65 0.28 -1.97
C HIS A 213 15.07 0.64 -1.52
N LEU A 214 15.89 -0.35 -1.15
CA LEU A 214 17.31 -0.13 -0.80
C LEU A 214 18.09 0.52 -1.95
N VAL A 215 17.91 0.04 -3.18
CA VAL A 215 18.51 0.63 -4.38
C VAL A 215 18.02 2.06 -4.59
N ALA A 216 16.71 2.32 -4.44
CA ALA A 216 16.15 3.67 -4.55
C ALA A 216 16.74 4.64 -3.51
N TYR A 217 16.95 4.17 -2.28
CA TYR A 217 17.62 4.95 -1.24
C TYR A 217 19.09 5.24 -1.60
N ILE A 218 19.88 4.23 -1.99
CA ILE A 218 21.30 4.43 -2.36
C ILE A 218 21.45 5.38 -3.56
N LYS A 219 20.54 5.29 -4.55
CA LYS A 219 20.47 6.28 -5.64
C LYS A 219 20.27 7.70 -5.12
N SER A 220 19.36 7.88 -4.16
CA SER A 220 19.07 9.20 -3.58
C SER A 220 20.28 9.81 -2.86
N LEU A 221 21.14 8.98 -2.27
CA LEU A 221 22.40 9.42 -1.64
C LEU A 221 23.43 9.96 -2.63
N SER A 222 23.24 9.74 -3.93
CA SER A 222 24.16 10.20 -4.98
C SER A 222 23.77 11.54 -5.59
N GLY A 223 22.69 12.16 -5.09
CA GLY A 223 22.28 13.53 -5.36
C GLY A 223 20.98 13.65 -6.15
N ASN A 224 20.20 14.68 -5.81
CA ASN A 224 19.11 15.27 -6.61
C ASN A 224 19.56 15.55 -8.06
N ALA A 225 19.54 14.53 -8.91
CA ALA A 225 19.83 14.63 -10.34
C ALA A 225 18.61 14.21 -11.17
N ALA A 226 17.45 14.79 -10.84
CA ALA A 226 16.35 14.95 -11.77
C ALA A 226 15.95 16.43 -11.73
N GLY A 227 16.30 17.16 -12.79
CA GLY A 227 16.12 18.60 -12.90
C GLY A 227 14.67 19.03 -12.70
N GLY A 228 14.44 19.87 -11.70
CA GLY A 228 13.41 20.88 -11.78
C GLY A 228 13.79 21.85 -12.90
N ALA A 229 13.07 21.79 -14.01
CA ALA A 229 13.13 22.81 -15.05
C ALA A 229 12.59 24.12 -14.47
N THR A 230 13.50 24.93 -13.91
CA THR A 230 13.24 26.32 -13.57
C THR A 230 13.67 27.18 -14.75
N THR A 231 12.66 27.72 -15.43
CA THR A 231 12.79 28.76 -16.45
C THR A 231 13.63 29.90 -15.90
N LYS A 232 14.78 30.15 -16.54
CA LYS A 232 15.58 31.37 -16.35
C LYS A 232 14.67 32.59 -16.54
N THR A 233 14.36 33.30 -15.45
CA THR A 233 13.96 34.71 -15.52
C THR A 233 15.17 35.53 -15.10
N THR A 234 15.74 36.20 -16.09
CA THR A 234 16.88 37.12 -15.97
C THR A 234 16.48 38.28 -15.07
N ALA A 235 17.18 38.44 -13.94
CA ALA A 235 17.12 39.65 -13.14
C ALA A 235 17.86 40.77 -13.89
N ASN A 236 17.20 41.91 -14.09
CA ASN A 236 17.87 43.16 -14.40
C ASN A 236 17.41 44.21 -13.38
N THR A 237 18.40 44.87 -12.78
CA THR A 237 18.30 45.73 -11.61
C THR A 237 17.88 47.17 -11.96
N ASN A 238 17.08 47.75 -11.06
CA ASN A 238 16.95 49.16 -10.69
C ASN A 238 16.73 50.25 -11.76
N VAL A 239 15.56 50.89 -11.70
CA VAL A 239 15.45 52.37 -11.65
C VAL A 239 14.34 52.79 -10.69
N THR A 240 14.72 53.68 -9.79
CA THR A 240 13.98 54.46 -8.79
C THR A 240 12.94 55.41 -9.40
N GLY A 241 11.83 55.64 -8.70
CA GLY A 241 11.12 56.93 -8.76
C GLY A 241 9.59 56.90 -8.65
N GLY A 242 9.07 57.49 -7.56
CA GLY A 242 8.00 58.49 -7.66
C GLY A 242 6.54 58.06 -7.45
N ASN A 243 6.04 58.38 -6.25
CA ASN A 243 4.73 58.98 -5.92
C ASN A 243 3.49 58.68 -6.80
N ASN A 244 2.41 58.20 -6.17
CA ASN A 244 1.29 59.02 -5.64
C ASN A 244 -0.08 58.33 -5.76
N MET A 245 -0.87 58.51 -4.68
CA MET A 245 -2.32 58.76 -4.64
C MET A 245 -3.37 57.65 -4.85
N THR A 246 -4.18 57.53 -3.78
CA THR A 246 -5.66 57.50 -3.71
C THR A 246 -6.45 56.22 -3.99
N SER A 247 -7.11 55.73 -2.92
CA SER A 247 -8.44 55.05 -2.94
C SER A 247 -9.57 56.09 -3.21
N PRO A 248 -10.90 55.78 -3.13
CA PRO A 248 -11.65 54.52 -2.94
C PRO A 248 -12.94 54.38 -3.81
N GLY A 249 -13.73 53.30 -3.61
CA GLY A 249 -15.17 53.23 -3.97
C GLY A 249 -15.57 51.86 -4.55
N SER A 250 -16.15 50.93 -3.78
CA SER A 250 -17.57 50.80 -3.38
C SER A 250 -18.57 50.79 -4.55
N SER A 251 -19.21 49.64 -4.80
CA SER A 251 -20.66 49.43 -4.54
C SER A 251 -21.20 48.11 -5.09
N ALA A 252 -22.19 47.58 -4.38
CA ALA A 252 -22.82 46.27 -4.49
C ALA A 252 -24.07 46.25 -5.40
N ASN A 253 -24.48 45.05 -5.85
CA ASN A 253 -25.84 44.44 -5.79
C ASN A 253 -25.94 43.26 -6.78
N THR A 254 -26.31 42.01 -6.42
CA THR A 254 -27.61 41.43 -5.96
C THR A 254 -28.43 40.78 -7.09
N MET A 255 -28.31 39.44 -7.16
CA MET A 255 -29.37 38.41 -7.07
C MET A 255 -30.42 38.15 -8.19
N ILE A 256 -30.62 36.83 -8.44
CA ILE A 256 -31.86 36.03 -8.68
C ILE A 256 -31.90 35.18 -9.99
N PRO A 257 -32.43 33.93 -9.93
CA PRO A 257 -32.20 32.84 -10.90
C PRO A 257 -33.41 32.52 -11.81
N ARG A 258 -33.27 31.55 -12.72
CA ARG A 258 -34.40 30.98 -13.48
C ARG A 258 -34.39 29.44 -13.55
N ARG A 259 -35.45 28.85 -13.00
CA ARG A 259 -36.16 27.60 -13.41
C ARG A 259 -37.24 28.04 -14.44
N ALA A 260 -37.89 27.27 -15.31
CA ALA A 260 -38.03 25.86 -15.70
C ALA A 260 -38.70 25.87 -17.11
N ASP A 261 -38.74 24.77 -17.88
CA ASP A 261 -39.96 23.94 -18.07
C ASP A 261 -39.79 22.79 -19.11
N ARG A 262 -40.50 21.70 -18.80
CA ARG A 262 -41.07 20.56 -19.56
C ARG A 262 -40.69 20.18 -21.01
N GLY A 263 -40.62 18.85 -21.22
CA GLY A 263 -40.93 18.17 -22.49
C GLY A 263 -40.88 16.63 -22.38
N VAL A 264 -42.04 15.97 -22.47
CA VAL A 264 -42.25 14.51 -22.47
C VAL A 264 -42.25 13.98 -23.92
N SER A 265 -41.62 12.83 -24.18
CA SER A 265 -42.11 11.89 -25.22
C SER A 265 -41.62 10.47 -24.98
N ASN A 266 -42.58 9.56 -25.05
CA ASN A 266 -42.50 8.11 -24.92
C ASN A 266 -42.21 7.50 -26.31
N SER A 267 -41.34 6.49 -26.43
CA SER A 267 -41.37 5.57 -27.58
C SER A 267 -40.81 4.20 -27.20
N GLN A 268 -41.68 3.21 -27.37
CA GLN A 268 -41.47 1.78 -27.25
C GLN A 268 -40.34 1.28 -28.17
N GLY A 269 -39.52 0.36 -27.66
CA GLY A 269 -38.56 -0.42 -28.43
C GLY A 269 -38.49 -1.82 -27.85
N SER A 270 -39.10 -2.76 -28.56
CA SER A 270 -39.28 -4.18 -28.24
C SER A 270 -37.97 -4.96 -28.15
N ASN A 271 -37.90 -5.84 -27.14
CA ASN A 271 -36.90 -6.89 -26.92
C ASN A 271 -37.22 -8.15 -27.76
N PRO A 272 -36.22 -8.87 -28.30
CA PRO A 272 -36.34 -10.32 -28.25
C PRO A 272 -34.98 -11.00 -28.04
N ASN A 273 -34.62 -11.31 -26.79
CA ASN A 273 -33.83 -12.51 -26.45
C ASN A 273 -33.87 -12.76 -24.93
N ALA A 274 -34.92 -13.44 -24.49
CA ALA A 274 -34.99 -14.09 -23.19
C ALA A 274 -35.58 -15.50 -23.38
N PRO A 275 -34.87 -16.58 -23.02
CA PRO A 275 -35.44 -17.92 -23.05
C PRO A 275 -36.33 -18.18 -21.83
N ALA A 276 -37.45 -18.85 -22.10
CA ALA A 276 -38.57 -19.09 -21.19
C ALA A 276 -38.24 -20.05 -20.03
N ALA A 277 -38.71 -19.69 -18.84
CA ALA A 277 -38.84 -20.58 -17.69
C ALA A 277 -39.92 -21.64 -17.95
N ARG A 278 -39.60 -22.91 -17.72
CA ARG A 278 -40.58 -24.01 -17.65
C ARG A 278 -40.91 -24.32 -16.20
N SER A 279 -42.21 -24.44 -15.97
CA SER A 279 -42.92 -24.82 -14.75
C SER A 279 -42.57 -26.21 -14.23
N GLU A 280 -42.49 -26.33 -12.91
CA GLU A 280 -42.54 -27.59 -12.15
C GLU A 280 -43.88 -28.33 -12.35
N PRO A 281 -43.87 -29.67 -12.30
CA PRO A 281 -45.04 -30.43 -11.91
C PRO A 281 -44.88 -30.98 -10.49
N THR A 282 -45.92 -30.75 -9.69
CA THR A 282 -46.21 -31.46 -8.44
C THR A 282 -46.27 -32.97 -8.67
N ASN A 283 -45.65 -33.78 -7.81
CA ASN A 283 -46.09 -35.16 -7.61
C ASN A 283 -45.95 -35.57 -6.14
N SER A 284 -47.06 -36.06 -5.60
CA SER A 284 -47.17 -36.71 -4.30
C SER A 284 -46.96 -38.21 -4.45
N ASN A 285 -46.10 -38.83 -3.64
CA ASN A 285 -46.37 -40.11 -2.96
C ASN A 285 -45.13 -40.64 -2.23
N ARG A 286 -45.37 -40.98 -0.95
CA ARG A 286 -44.61 -41.87 -0.04
C ARG A 286 -43.18 -41.53 0.32
#